data_AF-A0A4U3ALL8-F1
#
_entry.id   AF-A0A4U3ALL8-F1
#
_cell.length_a   1.000
_cell.length_b   1.000
_cell.length_c   1.000
_cell.angle_alpha   90.00
_cell.angle_beta   90.00
_cell.angle_gamma   90.00
#
_symmetry.space_group_name_H-M   'P 1'
#
loop_
_entity.id
_entity.type
_entity.pdbx_description
1 polymer ?
#
loop_
_entity_poly.entity_id
_entity_poly.type
_entity_poly.pdbx_seq_one_letter_code
_entity_poly.pdbx_strand_id
1 'polypeptide(L)' 'MERVYNFSAGPSILPLPVLEKVQKELVNYNGTGMSIMEMSHRSSYFQSIIDEASNLLRELMNIPDEYEVLF' A
#
# COMPACT_ATOMS: atom_id res chain seq x y z
N MET A 1 -20.71 -11.70 9.61
CA MET A 1 -19.61 -12.67 9.83
C MET A 1 -18.87 -12.26 11.09
N GLU A 2 -18.57 -13.21 11.96
CA GLU A 2 -17.73 -12.96 13.13
C GLU A 2 -16.28 -12.79 12.70
N ARG A 3 -15.59 -11.76 13.20
CA ARG A 3 -14.20 -11.51 12.83
C ARG A 3 -13.27 -12.26 13.77
N VAL A 4 -12.38 -13.07 13.19
CA VAL A 4 -11.39 -13.86 13.93
C VAL A 4 -10.34 -12.96 14.59
N TYR A 5 -10.01 -13.25 15.85
CA TYR A 5 -8.85 -12.67 16.52
C TYR A 5 -7.58 -13.38 16.04
N ASN A 6 -6.75 -12.68 15.27
CA ASN A 6 -5.50 -13.20 14.74
C ASN A 6 -4.31 -12.64 15.55
N PHE A 7 -3.66 -13.50 16.34
CA PHE A 7 -2.50 -13.19 17.16
C PHE A 7 -1.16 -13.64 16.54
N SER A 8 -1.11 -13.89 15.23
CA SER A 8 0.12 -14.28 14.55
C SER A 8 1.25 -13.26 14.74
N ALA A 9 2.46 -13.76 15.00
CA ALA A 9 3.65 -12.93 15.24
C ALA A 9 4.28 -12.35 13.95
N GLY A 10 3.96 -12.91 12.77
CA GLY A 10 4.50 -12.49 11.47
C GLY A 10 4.44 -13.62 10.42
N PRO A 11 3.85 -13.39 9.21
CA PRO A 11 2.96 -12.28 8.86
C PRO A 11 1.81 -12.11 9.85
N SER A 12 1.35 -10.88 10.06
CA SER A 12 0.40 -10.49 11.11
C SER A 12 -0.87 -9.84 10.55
N ILE A 13 -1.77 -9.39 11.43
CA ILE A 13 -3.04 -8.78 11.04
C ILE A 13 -2.84 -7.40 10.37
N LEU A 14 -3.52 -7.19 9.24
CA LEU A 14 -3.69 -5.88 8.62
C LEU A 14 -4.98 -5.19 9.13
N PRO A 15 -5.00 -3.84 9.20
CA PRO A 15 -6.24 -3.10 9.44
C PRO A 15 -7.32 -3.46 8.42
N LEU A 16 -8.57 -3.64 8.86
CA LEU A 16 -9.68 -3.98 7.95
C LEU A 16 -9.88 -3.00 6.82
N PRO A 17 -9.80 -1.67 7.05
CA PRO A 17 -10.04 -0.71 5.98
C PRO A 17 -9.04 -0.86 4.83
N VAL A 18 -7.82 -1.33 5.11
CA VAL A 18 -6.81 -1.61 4.09
C VAL A 18 -7.21 -2.81 3.23
N LEU A 19 -7.62 -3.91 3.87
CA LEU A 19 -8.10 -5.11 3.17
C LEU A 19 -9.33 -4.83 2.31
N GLU A 20 -10.29 -4.08 2.85
CA GLU A 20 -11.51 -3.69 2.13
C GLU A 20 -11.21 -2.75 0.94
N LYS A 21 -10.25 -1.83 1.08
CA LYS A 21 -9.81 -0.98 -0.03
C LYS A 21 -9.17 -1.81 -1.14
N VAL A 22 -8.21 -2.68 -0.78
CA VAL A 22 -7.55 -3.57 -1.75
C VAL A 22 -8.58 -4.45 -2.46
N GLN A 23 -9.54 -5.03 -1.73
CA GLN A 23 -10.61 -5.84 -2.33
C GLN A 23 -11.42 -5.06 -3.38
N LYS A 24 -11.81 -3.82 -3.06
CA LYS A 24 -12.62 -2.98 -3.97
C LYS A 24 -11.85 -2.59 -5.23
N GLU A 25 -10.55 -2.37 -5.11
CA GLU A 25 -9.69 -1.87 -6.18
C GLU A 25 -8.94 -2.99 -6.94
N LEU A 26 -9.07 -4.25 -6.51
CA LEU A 26 -8.20 -5.35 -6.94
C LEU A 26 -8.15 -5.55 -8.46
N VAL A 27 -9.31 -5.43 -9.12
CA VAL A 27 -9.45 -5.64 -10.58
C VAL A 27 -9.43 -4.33 -11.37
N ASN A 28 -9.52 -3.19 -10.69
CA ASN A 28 -9.49 -1.86 -11.31
C ASN A 28 -9.01 -0.85 -10.27
N TYR A 29 -7.70 -0.65 -10.25
CA TYR A 29 -7.09 0.33 -9.37
C TYR A 29 -7.38 1.73 -9.92
N ASN A 30 -8.02 2.57 -9.11
CA ASN A 30 -8.27 3.99 -9.38
C ASN A 30 -8.79 4.30 -10.80
N GLY A 31 -9.67 3.45 -11.35
CA GLY A 31 -10.27 3.67 -12.67
C GLY A 31 -9.34 3.41 -13.86
N THR A 32 -8.14 2.88 -13.65
CA THR A 32 -7.18 2.57 -14.72
C THR A 32 -7.62 1.44 -15.65
N GLY A 33 -8.63 0.66 -15.23
CA GLY A 33 -9.09 -0.53 -15.96
C GLY A 33 -8.19 -1.75 -15.78
N MET A 34 -7.21 -1.68 -14.87
CA MET A 34 -6.27 -2.77 -14.59
C MET A 34 -6.00 -2.90 -13.08
N SER A 35 -5.61 -4.09 -12.66
CA SER A 35 -5.10 -4.35 -11.32
C SER A 35 -3.77 -3.63 -11.09
N ILE A 36 -3.49 -3.25 -9.85
CA ILE A 36 -2.14 -2.82 -9.45
C ILE A 36 -1.08 -3.88 -9.79
N MET A 37 -1.45 -5.17 -9.74
CA MET A 37 -0.55 -6.30 -10.04
C MET A 37 -0.20 -6.41 -11.54
N GLU A 38 -0.96 -5.76 -12.41
CA GLU A 38 -0.73 -5.74 -13.86
C GLU A 38 0.04 -4.49 -14.31
N MET A 39 0.20 -3.50 -13.42
CA MET A 39 0.86 -2.25 -13.75
C MET A 39 2.36 -2.43 -13.94
N SER A 40 2.92 -1.73 -14.94
CA SER A 40 4.37 -1.55 -15.01
C SER A 40 4.85 -0.75 -13.80
N HIS A 41 5.90 -1.24 -13.13
CA HIS A 41 6.59 -0.51 -12.06
C HIS A 41 7.23 0.80 -12.54
N ARG A 42 7.31 1.03 -13.86
CA ARG A 42 7.78 2.28 -14.47
C ARG A 42 6.65 3.20 -14.93
N SER A 43 5.40 2.79 -14.74
CA SER A 43 4.25 3.63 -15.09
C SER A 43 4.12 4.80 -14.11
N SER A 44 3.56 5.92 -14.57
CA SER A 44 3.25 7.06 -13.69
C SER A 44 2.27 6.70 -12.57
N TYR A 45 1.38 5.74 -12.82
CA TYR A 45 0.48 5.20 -11.79
C TYR A 45 1.25 4.55 -10.65
N PHE A 46 2.15 3.60 -10.96
CA PHE A 46 2.95 2.95 -9.92
C PHE A 46 3.94 3.91 -9.26
N GLN A 47 4.55 4.83 -10.02
CA GLN A 47 5.43 5.85 -9.46
C GLN A 47 4.71 6.69 -8.40
N SER A 48 3.46 7.08 -8.65
CA SER A 48 2.67 7.84 -7.68
C SER A 48 2.45 7.06 -6.37
N ILE A 49 2.27 5.73 -6.46
CA ILE A 49 2.08 4.85 -5.30
C ILE A 49 3.35 4.77 -4.45
N ILE A 50 4.52 4.59 -5.08
CA ILE A 50 5.78 4.45 -4.34
C ILE A 50 6.22 5.80 -3.74
N ASP A 51 5.96 6.90 -4.43
CA ASP A 51 6.23 8.25 -3.93
C ASP A 51 5.34 8.57 -2.72
N GLU A 52 4.05 8.24 -2.79
CA GLU A 52 3.12 8.39 -1.66
C GLU A 52 3.56 7.52 -0.46
N ALA A 53 3.93 6.26 -0.69
CA ALA A 53 4.39 5.36 0.37
C ALA A 53 5.67 5.88 1.06
N SER A 54 6.63 6.39 0.29
CA SER A 54 7.85 7.01 0.80
C SER A 54 7.54 8.27 1.63
N ASN A 55 6.71 9.16 1.10
CA ASN A 55 6.31 10.40 1.76
C ASN A 55 5.58 10.15 3.08
N LEU A 56 4.64 9.18 3.10
CA LEU A 56 3.94 8.79 4.32
C LEU A 56 4.91 8.23 5.37
N LEU A 57 5.90 7.45 4.97
CA LEU A 57 6.91 6.95 5.90
C LEU A 57 7.75 8.08 6.47
N ARG A 58 8.17 9.03 5.61
CA ARG A 58 8.90 10.23 6.04
C ARG A 58 8.09 11.05 7.04
N GLU A 59 6.81 11.29 6.76
CA GLU A 59 5.90 12.03 7.63
C GLU A 59 5.73 11.34 8.99
N LEU A 60 5.35 10.05 8.97
CA LEU A 60 5.04 9.30 10.19
C LEU A 60 6.26 9.11 11.11
N MET A 61 7.44 8.96 10.53
CA MET A 61 8.68 8.69 11.26
C MET A 61 9.57 9.93 11.44
N ASN A 62 9.16 11.09 10.91
CA ASN A 62 9.96 12.32 10.88
C ASN A 62 11.36 12.10 10.27
N ILE A 63 11.42 11.44 9.11
CA ILE A 63 12.69 11.12 8.44
C ILE A 63 13.25 12.40 7.77
N PRO A 64 14.48 12.84 8.10
CA PRO A 64 15.10 14.00 7.47
C PRO A 64 15.40 13.79 5.97
N ASP A 65 15.55 14.90 5.24
CA ASP A 65 15.81 14.90 3.80
C ASP A 65 17.16 14.28 3.41
N GLU A 66 18.12 14.22 4.35
CA GLU A 66 19.44 13.62 4.12
C GLU A 66 19.44 12.07 4.16
N TYR A 67 18.32 11.46 4.52
CA TYR A 67 18.13 10.01 4.53
C TYR A 67 17.27 9.54 3.36
N GLU A 68 17.52 8.33 2.86
CA GLU A 68 16.74 7.71 1.79
C GLU A 68 15.84 6.59 2.31
N VAL A 69 14.65 6.46 1.70
CA VAL A 69 13.71 5.36 1.94
C VAL A 69 13.85 4.34 0.82
N LEU A 70 14.14 3.08 1.17
CA LEU A 70 14.30 1.97 0.22
C LEU A 70 13.22 0.91 0.45
N PHE A 71 12.75 0.29 -0.64
CA PHE A 71 11.73 -0.78 -0.65
C PHE A 71 12.26 -2.05 -1.32
#